data_AF-A0AA88PK21-F1
#
_entry.id   AF-A0AA88PK21-F1
#
_cell.length_a   1.000
_cell.length_b   1.000
_cell.length_c   1.000
_cell.angle_alpha   90.00
_cell.angle_beta   90.00
_cell.angle_gamma   90.00
#
_symmetry.space_group_name_H-M   'P 1'
#
loop_
_entity.id
_entity.type
_entity.pdbx_description
1 polymer ?
#
loop_
_entity_poly.entity_id
_entity_poly.type
_entity_poly.pdbx_seq_one_letter_code
_entity_poly.pdbx_strand_id
1 'polypeptide(L)'
;MGEAQRAEKQKHLKDMQRTFQERIQQREKALQQLREAMESHKHSAQSAVEDSERTFTELICSIEKHRSEVTRWIRDKEKAAASQAEERLEQLEQEINDLRKREAEMDQLLHTEDHILFLQIFQALSAPTESADMPNIPFSSQFSFDGVRESVQQLRDKMEDFCKEELKKISDKDIVTWTRNDFLQYSHQLTLDLNTLEVRECLQFEVFSITG
;
A
#
# COMPACT_ATOMS: atom_id res chain seq x y z
N MET A 1 -9.85 85.33 16.03
CA MET A 1 -8.89 84.23 16.32
C MET A 1 -9.58 82.85 16.31
N GLY A 2 -10.75 82.67 16.94
CA GLY A 2 -11.44 81.36 16.97
C GLY A 2 -11.97 80.83 15.63
N GLU A 3 -12.43 81.70 14.72
CA GLU A 3 -12.97 81.27 13.41
C GLU A 3 -11.88 80.70 12.48
N ALA A 4 -10.70 81.31 12.43
CA ALA A 4 -9.56 80.82 11.67
C ALA A 4 -9.09 79.45 12.18
N GLN A 5 -9.01 79.27 13.50
CA GLN A 5 -8.63 78.00 14.13
C GLN A 5 -9.66 76.89 13.85
N ARG A 6 -10.96 77.22 13.82
CA ARG A 6 -12.01 76.27 13.45
C ARG A 6 -11.91 75.83 11.99
N ALA A 7 -11.65 76.76 11.07
CA ALA A 7 -11.48 76.47 9.65
C ALA A 7 -10.27 75.56 9.39
N GLU A 8 -9.15 75.79 10.08
CA GLU A 8 -7.98 74.93 10.02
C GLU A 8 -8.27 73.51 10.53
N LYS A 9 -8.91 73.38 11.69
CA LYS A 9 -9.33 72.07 12.23
C LYS A 9 -10.32 71.35 11.30
N GLN A 10 -11.22 72.07 10.65
CA GLN A 10 -12.17 71.49 9.69
C GLN A 10 -11.47 70.98 8.43
N LYS A 11 -10.46 71.70 7.94
CA LYS A 11 -9.62 71.22 6.82
C LYS A 11 -8.88 69.93 7.23
N HIS A 12 -8.25 69.93 8.41
CA HIS A 12 -7.55 68.75 8.93
C HIS A 12 -8.48 67.53 9.09
N LEU A 13 -9.71 67.72 9.59
CA LEU A 13 -10.70 66.65 9.66
C LEU A 13 -11.05 66.05 8.29
N LYS A 14 -11.18 66.90 7.25
CA LYS A 14 -11.43 66.43 5.88
C LYS A 14 -10.25 65.64 5.32
N ASP A 15 -9.03 66.06 5.62
CA ASP A 15 -7.82 65.33 5.20
C ASP A 15 -7.73 63.97 5.90
N MET A 16 -7.96 63.91 7.22
CA MET A 16 -8.04 62.64 7.97
C MET A 16 -9.15 61.72 7.44
N GLN A 17 -10.33 62.28 7.11
CA GLN A 17 -11.44 61.53 6.54
C GLN A 17 -11.03 60.87 5.21
N ARG A 18 -10.34 61.60 4.33
CA ARG A 18 -9.83 61.05 3.06
C ARG A 18 -8.82 59.93 3.32
N THR A 19 -7.86 60.14 4.23
CA THR A 19 -6.87 59.11 4.59
C THR A 19 -7.53 57.84 5.14
N PHE A 20 -8.57 57.96 5.96
CA PHE A 20 -9.31 56.80 6.43
C PHE A 20 -10.08 56.09 5.33
N GLN A 21 -10.70 56.81 4.39
CA GLN A 21 -11.37 56.21 3.25
C GLN A 21 -10.40 55.40 2.38
N GLU A 22 -9.22 55.94 2.08
CA GLU A 22 -8.17 55.23 1.33
C GLU A 22 -7.70 53.96 2.06
N ARG A 23 -7.50 54.05 3.38
CA ARG A 23 -7.12 52.90 4.21
C ARG A 23 -8.21 51.82 4.27
N ILE A 24 -9.48 52.21 4.35
CA ILE A 24 -10.60 51.27 4.33
C ILE A 24 -10.61 50.50 3.00
N GLN A 25 -10.51 51.20 1.87
CA GLN A 25 -10.47 50.55 0.55
C GLN A 25 -9.28 49.59 0.39
N GLN A 26 -8.10 49.98 0.88
CA GLN A 26 -6.93 49.10 0.89
C GLN A 26 -7.16 47.84 1.73
N ARG A 27 -7.80 47.98 2.90
CA ARG A 27 -8.08 46.85 3.80
C ARG A 27 -9.18 45.94 3.25
N GLU A 28 -10.21 46.49 2.62
CA GLU A 28 -11.23 45.71 1.91
C GLU A 28 -10.61 44.89 0.77
N LYS A 29 -9.71 45.48 -0.02
CA LYS A 29 -8.99 44.76 -1.08
C LYS A 29 -8.11 43.64 -0.51
N ALA A 30 -7.34 43.92 0.55
CA ALA A 30 -6.49 42.92 1.19
C ALA A 30 -7.32 41.75 1.78
N LEU A 31 -8.47 42.06 2.38
CA LEU A 31 -9.39 41.07 2.92
C LEU A 31 -10.00 40.18 1.82
N GLN A 32 -10.33 40.76 0.67
CA GLN A 32 -10.81 39.98 -0.47
C GLN A 32 -9.73 39.05 -1.04
N GLN A 33 -8.50 39.56 -1.22
CA GLN A 33 -7.36 38.75 -1.68
C GLN A 33 -7.05 37.60 -0.71
N LEU A 34 -7.14 37.85 0.59
CA LEU A 34 -6.94 36.81 1.61
C LEU A 34 -8.00 35.70 1.51
N ARG A 35 -9.27 36.06 1.33
CA ARG A 35 -10.35 35.08 1.13
C ARG A 35 -10.11 34.21 -0.10
N GLU A 36 -9.71 34.80 -1.22
CA GLU A 36 -9.40 34.07 -2.45
C GLU A 36 -8.20 33.13 -2.26
N ALA A 37 -7.14 33.59 -1.59
CA ALA A 37 -5.98 32.77 -1.28
C ALA A 37 -6.33 31.59 -0.36
N MET A 38 -7.18 31.80 0.65
CA MET A 38 -7.64 30.73 1.55
C MET A 38 -8.45 29.67 0.80
N GLU A 39 -9.39 30.07 -0.05
CA GLU A 39 -10.18 29.11 -0.85
C GLU A 39 -9.30 28.35 -1.86
N SER A 40 -8.36 29.04 -2.51
CA SER A 40 -7.39 28.40 -3.40
C SER A 40 -6.52 27.37 -2.67
N HIS A 41 -6.03 27.70 -1.46
CA HIS A 41 -5.26 26.77 -0.64
C HIS A 41 -6.11 25.54 -0.23
N LYS A 42 -7.36 25.76 0.20
CA LYS A 42 -8.30 24.68 0.53
C LYS A 42 -8.54 23.75 -0.66
N HIS A 43 -8.77 24.32 -1.84
CA HIS A 43 -8.97 23.53 -3.05
C HIS A 43 -7.70 22.73 -3.41
N SER A 44 -6.52 23.38 -3.35
CA SER A 44 -5.24 22.71 -3.59
C SER A 44 -4.98 21.55 -2.63
N ALA A 45 -5.30 21.71 -1.35
CA ALA A 45 -5.16 20.65 -0.36
C ALA A 45 -6.11 19.49 -0.65
N GLN A 46 -7.37 19.78 -1.01
CA GLN A 46 -8.35 18.76 -1.38
C GLN A 46 -7.92 17.98 -2.63
N SER A 47 -7.45 18.66 -3.68
CA SER A 47 -6.93 18.00 -4.87
C SER A 47 -5.72 17.10 -4.56
N ALA A 48 -4.80 17.56 -3.70
CA ALA A 48 -3.67 16.74 -3.28
C ALA A 48 -4.10 15.46 -2.54
N VAL A 49 -5.16 15.53 -1.73
CA VAL A 49 -5.76 14.35 -1.08
C VAL A 49 -6.35 13.41 -2.12
N GLU A 50 -7.18 13.91 -3.02
CA GLU A 50 -7.85 13.09 -4.06
C GLU A 50 -6.84 12.38 -4.98
N ASP A 51 -5.79 13.09 -5.41
CA ASP A 51 -4.75 12.52 -6.26
C ASP A 51 -3.90 11.48 -5.50
N SER A 52 -3.67 11.69 -4.21
CA SER A 52 -2.99 10.72 -3.35
C SER A 52 -3.84 9.46 -3.17
N GLU A 53 -5.14 9.61 -2.88
CA GLU A 53 -6.08 8.50 -2.76
C GLU A 53 -6.18 7.68 -4.05
N ARG A 54 -6.23 8.35 -5.20
CA ARG A 54 -6.21 7.68 -6.52
C ARG A 54 -4.95 6.84 -6.68
N THR A 55 -3.79 7.42 -6.39
CA THR A 55 -2.49 6.75 -6.50
C THR A 55 -2.41 5.51 -5.59
N PHE A 56 -2.83 5.64 -4.33
CA PHE A 56 -2.87 4.49 -3.41
C PHE A 56 -3.85 3.41 -3.87
N THR A 57 -5.00 3.80 -4.42
CA THR A 57 -5.97 2.86 -4.99
C THR A 57 -5.36 2.05 -6.14
N GLU A 58 -4.66 2.69 -7.07
CA GLU A 58 -3.96 2.02 -8.18
C GLU A 58 -2.89 1.05 -7.68
N LEU A 59 -2.12 1.44 -6.65
CA LEU A 59 -1.13 0.58 -6.02
C LEU A 59 -1.76 -0.65 -5.36
N ILE A 60 -2.85 -0.48 -4.62
CA ILE A 60 -3.60 -1.58 -4.00
C ILE A 60 -4.07 -2.55 -5.07
N CYS A 61 -4.72 -2.07 -6.13
CA CYS A 61 -5.17 -2.89 -7.27
C CYS A 61 -4.02 -3.68 -7.89
N SER A 62 -2.85 -3.06 -8.06
CA SER A 62 -1.66 -3.73 -8.57
C SER A 62 -1.19 -4.85 -7.63
N ILE A 63 -1.13 -4.61 -6.32
CA ILE A 63 -0.74 -5.62 -5.32
C ILE A 63 -1.73 -6.80 -5.33
N GLU A 64 -3.03 -6.54 -5.41
CA GLU A 64 -4.04 -7.59 -5.47
C GLU A 64 -3.95 -8.45 -6.73
N LYS A 65 -3.61 -7.83 -7.87
CA LYS A 65 -3.33 -8.54 -9.12
C LYS A 65 -2.14 -9.49 -8.94
N HIS A 66 -1.01 -9.00 -8.45
CA HIS A 66 0.19 -9.82 -8.23
C HIS A 66 -0.05 -10.92 -7.19
N ARG A 67 -0.81 -10.64 -6.12
CA ARG A 67 -1.26 -11.66 -5.15
C ARG A 67 -1.99 -12.81 -5.85
N SER A 68 -2.90 -12.48 -6.76
CA SER A 68 -3.68 -13.46 -7.52
C SER A 68 -2.80 -14.27 -8.48
N GLU A 69 -1.84 -13.63 -9.13
CA GLU A 69 -0.87 -14.29 -10.02
C GLU A 69 0.02 -15.29 -9.29
N VAL A 70 0.61 -14.90 -8.15
CA VAL A 70 1.44 -15.79 -7.31
C VAL A 70 0.61 -16.97 -6.80
N THR A 71 -0.60 -16.71 -6.31
CA THR A 71 -1.50 -17.76 -5.81
C THR A 71 -1.84 -18.76 -6.90
N ARG A 72 -2.20 -18.28 -8.10
CA ARG A 72 -2.50 -19.14 -9.25
C ARG A 72 -1.28 -19.98 -9.63
N TRP A 73 -0.11 -19.37 -9.73
CA TRP A 73 1.12 -20.08 -10.07
C TRP A 73 1.43 -21.22 -9.08
N ILE A 74 1.25 -20.99 -7.76
CA ILE A 74 1.41 -22.04 -6.74
C ILE A 74 0.43 -23.20 -6.99
N ARG A 75 -0.85 -22.89 -7.24
CA ARG A 75 -1.88 -23.91 -7.50
C ARG A 75 -1.63 -24.71 -8.77
N ASP A 76 -1.17 -24.05 -9.83
CA ASP A 76 -0.84 -24.71 -11.09
C ASP A 76 0.35 -25.67 -10.90
N LYS A 77 1.35 -25.27 -10.10
CA LYS A 77 2.50 -26.12 -9.76
C LYS A 77 2.13 -27.29 -8.85
N GLU A 78 1.30 -27.05 -7.84
CA GLU A 78 0.74 -28.10 -6.97
C GLU A 78 -0.04 -29.13 -7.79
N LYS A 79 -0.92 -28.67 -8.69
CA LYS A 79 -1.70 -29.55 -9.55
C LYS A 79 -0.82 -30.38 -10.48
N ALA A 80 0.17 -29.77 -11.12
CA ALA A 80 1.10 -30.50 -11.99
C ALA A 80 1.89 -31.56 -11.22
N ALA A 81 2.34 -31.23 -10.00
CA ALA A 81 3.02 -32.17 -9.11
C ALA A 81 2.12 -33.33 -8.71
N ALA A 82 0.86 -33.05 -8.34
CA ALA A 82 -0.12 -34.07 -7.98
C ALA A 82 -0.40 -35.02 -9.14
N SER A 83 -0.63 -34.51 -10.36
CA SER A 83 -0.85 -35.34 -11.53
C SER A 83 0.35 -36.24 -11.86
N GLN A 84 1.58 -35.73 -11.71
CA GLN A 84 2.79 -36.55 -11.88
C GLN A 84 2.91 -37.62 -10.79
N ALA A 85 2.47 -37.33 -9.56
CA ALA A 85 2.45 -38.29 -8.46
C ALA A 85 1.44 -39.42 -8.73
N GLU A 86 0.23 -39.04 -9.16
CA GLU A 86 -0.85 -39.97 -9.52
C GLU A 86 -0.42 -40.92 -10.63
N GLU A 87 0.17 -40.40 -11.72
CA GLU A 87 0.69 -41.24 -12.81
C GLU A 87 1.74 -42.23 -12.32
N ARG A 88 2.65 -41.81 -11.43
CA ARG A 88 3.66 -42.72 -10.89
C ARG A 88 3.08 -43.74 -9.92
N LEU A 89 2.06 -43.38 -9.16
CA LEU A 89 1.34 -44.32 -8.30
C LEU A 89 0.67 -45.41 -9.13
N GLU A 90 -0.06 -45.05 -10.19
CA GLU A 90 -0.70 -46.01 -11.10
C GLU A 90 0.33 -46.97 -11.74
N GLN A 91 1.47 -46.44 -12.18
CA GLN A 91 2.56 -47.26 -12.73
C GLN A 91 3.10 -48.25 -11.69
N LEU A 92 3.30 -47.83 -10.44
CA LEU A 92 3.77 -48.70 -9.36
C LEU A 92 2.74 -49.76 -8.97
N GLU A 93 1.46 -49.41 -8.96
CA GLU A 93 0.38 -50.38 -8.71
C GLU A 93 0.33 -51.46 -9.79
N GLN A 94 0.50 -51.08 -11.06
CA GLN A 94 0.58 -52.02 -12.17
C GLN A 94 1.82 -52.93 -12.06
N GLU A 95 2.99 -52.35 -11.76
CA GLU A 95 4.23 -53.10 -11.57
C GLU A 95 4.10 -54.13 -10.44
N ILE A 96 3.50 -53.75 -9.30
CA ILE A 96 3.22 -54.66 -8.18
C ILE A 96 2.27 -55.80 -8.61
N ASN A 97 1.23 -55.51 -9.38
CA ASN A 97 0.29 -56.52 -9.84
C ASN A 97 0.93 -57.51 -10.81
N ASP A 98 1.77 -57.03 -11.73
CA ASP A 98 2.51 -57.87 -12.66
C ASP A 98 3.53 -58.76 -11.92
N LEU A 99 4.21 -58.22 -10.92
CA LEU A 99 5.11 -58.99 -10.03
C LEU A 99 4.36 -60.05 -9.24
N ARG A 100 3.21 -59.73 -8.64
CA ARG A 100 2.37 -60.70 -7.92
C ARG A 100 1.86 -61.82 -8.83
N LYS A 101 1.48 -61.50 -10.06
CA LYS A 101 1.07 -62.50 -11.04
C LYS A 101 2.21 -63.45 -11.37
N ARG A 102 3.41 -62.91 -11.61
CA ARG A 102 4.60 -63.71 -11.91
C ARG A 102 5.03 -64.57 -10.72
N GLU A 103 4.96 -64.03 -9.51
CA GLU A 103 5.19 -64.78 -8.27
C GLU A 103 4.23 -65.98 -8.16
N ALA A 104 2.94 -65.79 -8.43
CA ALA A 104 1.96 -66.87 -8.43
C ALA A 104 2.22 -67.94 -9.52
N GLU A 105 2.66 -67.52 -10.72
CA GLU A 105 3.08 -68.43 -11.80
C GLU A 105 4.32 -69.25 -11.40
N MET A 106 5.28 -68.62 -10.72
CA MET A 106 6.46 -69.30 -10.17
C MET A 106 6.07 -70.33 -9.09
N ASP A 107 5.18 -69.97 -8.17
CA ASP A 107 4.68 -70.88 -7.14
C ASP A 107 4.01 -72.11 -7.75
N GLN A 108 3.19 -71.95 -8.78
CA GLN A 108 2.58 -73.09 -9.49
C GLN A 108 3.63 -73.97 -10.18
N LEU A 109 4.65 -73.35 -10.78
CA LEU A 109 5.72 -74.06 -11.46
C LEU A 109 6.54 -74.93 -10.50
N LEU A 110 6.82 -74.43 -9.29
CA LEU A 110 7.56 -75.16 -8.25
C LEU A 110 6.88 -76.46 -7.81
N HIS A 111 5.55 -76.56 -7.95
CA HIS A 111 4.76 -77.73 -7.57
C HIS A 111 4.45 -78.67 -8.75
N THR A 112 4.98 -78.39 -9.95
CA THR A 112 4.74 -79.20 -11.15
C THR A 112 5.69 -80.41 -11.21
N GLU A 113 5.14 -81.61 -11.42
CA GLU A 113 5.93 -82.85 -11.61
C GLU A 113 6.39 -83.07 -13.06
N ASP A 114 5.81 -82.37 -14.04
CA ASP A 114 6.20 -82.45 -15.46
C ASP A 114 7.48 -81.63 -15.72
N HIS A 115 8.59 -82.35 -15.90
CA HIS A 115 9.90 -81.75 -16.15
C HIS A 115 10.03 -80.99 -17.48
N ILE A 116 9.25 -81.34 -18.51
CA ILE A 116 9.28 -80.64 -19.80
C ILE A 116 8.54 -79.31 -19.66
N LEU A 117 7.36 -79.34 -19.04
CA LEU A 117 6.56 -78.15 -18.76
C LEU A 117 7.32 -77.18 -17.85
N PHE A 118 8.04 -77.73 -16.85
CA PHE A 118 8.90 -76.95 -15.96
C PHE A 118 9.93 -76.11 -16.73
N LEU A 119 10.70 -76.74 -17.62
CA LEU A 119 11.76 -76.08 -18.38
C LEU A 119 11.21 -75.02 -19.34
N GLN A 120 10.06 -75.27 -19.98
CA GLN A 120 9.43 -74.32 -20.90
C GLN A 120 8.95 -73.04 -20.19
N ILE A 121 8.24 -73.19 -19.06
CA ILE A 121 7.70 -72.03 -18.32
C ILE A 121 8.83 -71.28 -17.61
N PHE A 122 9.82 -71.98 -17.05
CA PHE A 122 11.01 -71.34 -16.44
C PHE A 122 11.72 -70.41 -17.44
N GLN A 123 11.88 -70.86 -18.68
CA GLN A 123 12.52 -70.06 -19.73
C GLN A 123 11.70 -68.81 -20.09
N ALA A 124 10.37 -68.89 -20.08
CA ALA A 124 9.49 -67.76 -20.30
C ALA A 124 9.51 -66.75 -19.13
N LEU A 125 9.52 -67.24 -17.89
CA LEU A 125 9.55 -66.40 -16.68
C LEU A 125 10.89 -65.70 -16.46
N SER A 126 11.99 -66.29 -16.93
CA SER A 126 13.34 -65.74 -16.83
C SER A 126 13.60 -64.57 -17.78
N ALA A 127 12.68 -64.28 -18.71
CA ALA A 127 12.80 -63.15 -19.60
C ALA A 127 12.70 -61.82 -18.82
N PRO A 128 13.59 -60.83 -19.09
CA PRO A 128 13.50 -59.51 -18.47
C PRO A 128 12.14 -58.86 -18.74
N THR A 129 11.62 -58.14 -17.75
CA THR A 129 10.39 -57.36 -17.93
C THR A 129 10.75 -55.94 -18.28
N GLU A 130 10.00 -55.31 -19.17
CA GLU A 130 10.22 -53.90 -19.57
C GLU A 130 10.09 -52.91 -18.38
N SER A 131 9.49 -53.32 -17.26
CA SER A 131 9.27 -52.46 -16.08
C SER A 131 10.47 -52.31 -15.14
N ALA A 132 11.48 -53.19 -15.23
CA ALA A 132 12.44 -53.41 -14.13
C ALA A 132 13.47 -52.28 -13.91
N ASP A 133 13.55 -51.28 -14.79
CA ASP A 133 14.67 -50.33 -14.80
C ASP A 133 14.30 -48.86 -14.50
N MET A 134 13.08 -48.57 -14.05
CA MET A 134 12.76 -47.18 -13.69
C MET A 134 13.37 -46.79 -12.33
N PRO A 135 14.30 -45.82 -12.29
CA PRO A 135 14.95 -45.43 -11.04
C PRO A 135 13.92 -44.87 -10.06
N ASN A 136 13.97 -45.35 -8.81
CA ASN A 136 13.23 -44.81 -7.69
C ASN A 136 13.76 -43.39 -7.36
N ILE A 137 13.24 -42.38 -8.06
CA ILE A 137 13.55 -40.99 -7.75
C ILE A 137 12.78 -40.60 -6.49
N PRO A 138 13.44 -40.13 -5.42
CA PRO A 138 12.74 -39.68 -4.22
C PRO A 138 11.86 -38.48 -4.54
N PHE A 139 10.54 -38.68 -4.46
CA PHE A 139 9.51 -37.70 -4.83
C PHE A 139 9.56 -36.42 -3.96
N SER A 140 10.18 -36.49 -2.77
CA SER A 140 10.11 -35.44 -1.75
C SER A 140 10.96 -34.19 -2.03
N SER A 141 12.03 -34.28 -2.83
CA SER A 141 12.91 -33.13 -3.07
C SER A 141 12.43 -32.19 -4.18
N GLN A 142 11.39 -32.55 -4.94
CA GLN A 142 11.00 -31.83 -6.16
C GLN A 142 9.91 -30.76 -5.94
N PHE A 143 9.28 -30.69 -4.76
CA PHE A 143 8.00 -29.96 -4.59
C PHE A 143 7.94 -28.99 -3.40
N SER A 144 9.07 -28.50 -2.87
CA SER A 144 9.03 -27.47 -1.83
C SER A 144 8.65 -26.09 -2.41
N PHE A 145 7.81 -25.36 -1.67
CA PHE A 145 7.44 -23.97 -1.93
C PHE A 145 8.14 -22.98 -0.97
N ASP A 146 9.12 -23.43 -0.19
CA ASP A 146 9.79 -22.60 0.82
C ASP A 146 10.46 -21.37 0.19
N GLY A 147 11.14 -21.54 -0.95
CA GLY A 147 11.76 -20.43 -1.68
C GLY A 147 10.76 -19.39 -2.19
N VAL A 148 9.51 -19.81 -2.49
CA VAL A 148 8.43 -18.90 -2.89
C VAL A 148 7.97 -18.09 -1.69
N ARG A 149 7.78 -18.76 -0.54
CA ARG A 149 7.42 -18.11 0.73
C ARG A 149 8.48 -17.08 1.14
N GLU A 150 9.76 -17.44 1.06
CA GLU A 150 10.89 -16.55 1.35
C GLU A 150 10.92 -15.35 0.40
N SER A 151 10.71 -15.56 -0.91
CA SER A 151 10.69 -14.49 -1.90
C SER A 151 9.53 -13.50 -1.66
N VAL A 152 8.35 -13.99 -1.29
CA VAL A 152 7.20 -13.15 -0.94
C VAL A 152 7.46 -12.35 0.34
N GLN A 153 8.13 -12.95 1.33
CA GLN A 153 8.53 -12.24 2.55
C GLN A 153 9.54 -11.13 2.25
N GLN A 154 10.55 -11.40 1.43
CA GLN A 154 11.52 -10.38 0.99
C GLN A 154 10.86 -9.25 0.21
N LEU A 155 9.86 -9.55 -0.63
CA LEU A 155 9.09 -8.54 -1.34
C LEU A 155 8.36 -7.62 -0.35
N ARG A 156 7.68 -8.18 0.66
CA ARG A 156 7.01 -7.42 1.72
C ARG A 156 7.99 -6.48 2.41
N ASP A 157 9.13 -7.01 2.86
CA ASP A 157 10.11 -6.25 3.65
C ASP A 157 10.66 -5.07 2.82
N LYS A 158 11.01 -5.30 1.55
CA LYS A 158 11.46 -4.24 0.63
C LYS A 158 10.39 -3.18 0.38
N MET A 159 9.13 -3.57 0.21
CA MET A 159 8.03 -2.60 0.04
C MET A 159 7.82 -1.77 1.31
N GLU A 160 7.91 -2.39 2.49
CA GLU A 160 7.75 -1.70 3.76
C GLU A 160 8.87 -0.66 3.98
N ASP A 161 10.11 -1.03 3.71
CA ASP A 161 11.27 -0.14 3.83
C ASP A 161 11.21 1.02 2.83
N PHE A 162 10.85 0.74 1.58
CA PHE A 162 10.64 1.77 0.56
C PHE A 162 9.54 2.77 0.98
N CYS A 163 8.39 2.27 1.45
CA CYS A 163 7.30 3.11 1.91
C CYS A 163 7.73 3.99 3.09
N LYS A 164 8.48 3.46 4.05
CA LYS A 164 9.01 4.25 5.19
C LYS A 164 9.91 5.39 4.72
N GLU A 165 10.80 5.11 3.76
CA GLU A 165 11.71 6.13 3.23
C GLU A 165 10.96 7.25 2.51
N GLU A 166 10.02 6.90 1.62
CA GLU A 166 9.27 7.89 0.84
C GLU A 166 8.29 8.70 1.70
N LEU A 167 7.59 8.07 2.65
CA LEU A 167 6.68 8.78 3.56
C LEU A 167 7.43 9.80 4.43
N LYS A 168 8.67 9.50 4.82
CA LYS A 168 9.52 10.46 5.52
C LYS A 168 9.82 11.70 4.65
N LYS A 169 10.15 11.49 3.36
CA LYS A 169 10.39 12.61 2.41
C LYS A 169 9.14 13.46 2.17
N ILE A 170 7.94 12.88 2.29
CA ILE A 170 6.68 13.61 2.19
C ILE A 170 6.47 14.48 3.44
N SER A 171 6.75 13.94 4.63
CA SER A 171 6.65 14.69 5.89
C SER A 171 7.64 15.86 6.00
N ASP A 172 8.81 15.74 5.36
CA ASP A 172 9.84 16.80 5.37
C ASP A 172 9.53 17.96 4.41
N LYS A 173 8.50 17.83 3.56
CA LYS A 173 8.04 18.92 2.68
C LYS A 173 7.05 19.79 3.45
N ASP A 174 7.59 20.78 4.15
CA ASP A 174 6.85 21.75 4.96
C ASP A 174 5.61 22.31 4.23
N ILE A 175 4.47 22.21 4.91
CA ILE A 175 3.30 23.05 4.68
C ILE A 175 3.76 24.49 4.94
N VAL A 176 3.70 25.36 3.93
CA VAL A 176 3.97 26.79 4.12
C VAL A 176 2.93 27.36 5.08
N THR A 177 3.24 27.29 6.37
CA THR A 177 2.49 27.96 7.42
C THR A 177 2.68 29.45 7.22
N TRP A 178 1.59 30.18 7.03
CA TRP A 178 1.56 31.62 7.22
C TRP A 178 2.32 31.95 8.52
N THR A 179 3.43 32.66 8.39
CA THR A 179 4.27 32.91 9.55
C THR A 179 3.56 33.90 10.46
N ARG A 180 3.80 33.80 11.77
CA ARG A 180 3.36 34.81 12.74
C ARG A 180 3.72 36.24 12.30
N ASN A 181 4.81 36.40 11.54
CA ASN A 181 5.22 37.69 10.98
C ASN A 181 4.28 38.22 9.89
N ASP A 182 3.72 37.36 9.05
CA ASP A 182 2.71 37.74 8.05
C ASP A 182 1.44 38.27 8.73
N PHE A 183 1.07 37.69 9.88
CA PHE A 183 -0.05 38.16 10.70
C PHE A 183 0.26 39.49 11.43
N LEU A 184 1.48 39.64 11.94
CA LEU A 184 1.91 40.84 12.67
C LEU A 184 1.98 42.09 11.79
N GLN A 185 2.16 41.97 10.47
CA GLN A 185 2.09 43.11 9.54
C GLN A 185 0.72 43.82 9.57
N TYR A 186 -0.33 43.11 9.98
CA TYR A 186 -1.68 43.67 10.09
C TYR A 186 -2.03 44.13 11.51
N SER A 187 -1.16 43.90 12.49
CA SER A 187 -1.38 44.31 13.89
C SER A 187 -1.21 45.83 14.07
N HIS A 188 -2.16 46.45 14.77
CA HIS A 188 -2.06 47.85 15.23
C HIS A 188 -2.02 47.87 16.75
N GLN A 189 -1.24 48.81 17.32
CA GLN A 189 -1.19 49.01 18.76
C GLN A 189 -2.53 49.59 19.24
N LEU A 190 -3.29 48.80 20.01
CA LEU A 190 -4.48 49.27 20.71
C LEU A 190 -4.05 50.21 21.85
N THR A 191 -4.16 51.52 21.64
CA THR A 191 -4.16 52.48 22.75
C THR A 191 -5.52 52.43 23.41
N LEU A 192 -5.57 51.84 24.61
CA LEU A 192 -6.75 51.86 25.47
C LEU A 192 -6.92 53.29 25.99
N ASP A 193 -7.95 53.99 25.50
CA ASP A 193 -8.35 55.29 26.05
C ASP A 193 -8.97 55.06 27.43
N LEU A 194 -8.31 55.57 28.48
CA LEU A 194 -8.74 55.44 29.87
C LEU A 194 -10.09 56.11 30.16
N ASN A 195 -10.62 56.91 29.22
CA ASN A 195 -11.91 57.58 29.36
C ASN A 195 -13.13 56.71 28.97
N THR A 196 -12.90 55.49 28.45
CA THR A 196 -13.98 54.58 28.01
C THR A 196 -14.12 53.35 28.92
N LEU A 197 -13.66 53.44 30.17
CA LEU A 197 -13.74 52.38 31.18
C LEU A 197 -15.01 52.46 32.02
N GLU A 198 -16.16 52.33 31.37
CA GLU A 198 -17.37 51.81 32.02
C GLU A 198 -18.04 50.84 31.05
N VAL A 199 -17.56 49.60 31.02
CA VAL A 199 -18.33 48.34 31.16
C VAL A 199 -17.29 47.22 31.18
N ARG A 200 -17.23 46.47 32.29
CA ARG A 200 -16.50 45.21 32.39
C ARG A 200 -17.14 44.19 31.44
N GLU A 201 -16.50 43.89 30.32
CA GLU A 201 -16.61 42.57 29.70
C GLU A 201 -15.22 42.09 29.27
N CYS A 202 -14.82 40.96 29.84
CA CYS A 202 -13.64 40.21 29.43
C CYS A 202 -13.82 39.78 27.96
N LEU A 203 -13.11 40.41 27.03
CA LEU A 203 -12.90 39.84 25.69
C LEU A 203 -11.89 38.69 25.84
N GLN A 204 -12.41 37.51 26.10
CA GLN A 204 -11.70 36.26 26.08
C GLN A 204 -11.33 35.96 24.62
N PHE A 205 -10.09 36.26 24.24
CA PHE A 205 -9.54 35.85 22.95
C PHE A 205 -9.33 34.34 22.99
N GLU A 206 -10.27 33.57 22.45
CA GLU A 206 -10.00 32.18 22.06
C GLU A 206 -9.16 32.20 20.78
N VAL A 207 -7.85 32.12 20.95
CA VAL A 207 -6.95 31.64 19.91
C VAL A 207 -7.21 30.15 19.80
N PHE A 208 -7.99 29.73 18.79
CA PHE A 208 -8.04 28.33 18.39
C PHE A 208 -6.62 27.87 18.05
N SER A 209 -6.03 27.12 18.97
CA SER A 209 -4.82 26.36 18.74
C SER A 209 -5.22 25.17 17.87
N ILE A 210 -4.93 25.21 16.58
CA ILE A 210 -4.92 24.00 15.76
C ILE A 210 -3.52 23.41 15.92
N THR A 211 -3.39 22.58 16.94
CA THR A 211 -2.30 21.62 17.12
C THR A 211 -2.96 20.25 17.24
N GLY A 212 -2.58 19.34 16.34
CA GLY A 212 -3.06 17.97 16.24
C GLY A 212 -2.80 17.45 14.85
#